data_AF-A0A746GUN5-F1
#
_entry.id   AF-A0A746GUN5-F1
#
_cell.length_a   1.000
_cell.length_b   1.000
_cell.length_c   1.000
_cell.angle_alpha   90.00
_cell.angle_beta   90.00
_cell.angle_gamma   90.00
#
_symmetry.space_group_name_H-M   'P 1'
#
loop_
_entity.id
_entity.type
_entity.pdbx_description
1 polymer ?
#
loop_
_entity_poly.entity_id
_entity_poly.type
_entity_poly.pdbx_seq_one_letter_code
_entity_poly.pdbx_strand_id
1 'polypeptide(L)'
;ELHEGFTSTVKDNVATIGYLTNLFLTPEQKLYKVAFFSEKTRMSTLNKNAYEVFLFDNNLTSKDDSGAAAYFYKAFLGLSISADSSRLTRSFYEITEDYINATSSSLEERIDLSSALRIYIKAGQSEIIGTNDFAENYMSVEKRDDYIMFCEEKDPVISSFKKDDTLIKNRIKNSTFKFSNEVKIIYPSIDGNTPCEIIERDDKYTTVKINGYLIGN
;
A
#
# COMPACT_ATOMS: atom_id res chain seq x y z
N GLU A 1 26.47 14.12 0.86
CA GLU A 1 27.70 14.91 1.02
C GLU A 1 27.41 16.15 1.85
N LEU A 2 28.40 16.76 2.48
CA LEU A 2 28.25 18.05 3.17
C LEU A 2 28.19 19.13 2.10
N HIS A 3 27.15 19.97 2.11
CA HIS A 3 26.98 21.01 1.10
C HIS A 3 27.49 22.35 1.64
N GLU A 4 27.84 23.25 0.74
CA GLU A 4 28.24 24.62 1.05
C GLU A 4 27.18 25.58 0.50
N GLY A 5 27.02 26.73 1.13
CA GLY A 5 26.00 27.70 0.72
C GLY A 5 26.24 29.09 1.27
N PHE A 6 25.50 30.06 0.75
CA PHE A 6 25.60 31.45 1.15
C PHE A 6 24.32 31.89 1.85
N THR A 7 24.46 32.63 2.94
CA THR A 7 23.36 33.36 3.56
C THR A 7 23.59 34.86 3.38
N SER A 8 22.53 35.62 3.19
CA SER A 8 22.59 37.08 3.11
C SER A 8 21.69 37.67 4.19
N THR A 9 22.27 38.53 5.02
CA THR A 9 21.55 39.32 6.02
C THR A 9 21.77 40.79 5.73
N VAL A 10 20.67 41.54 5.59
CA VAL A 10 20.70 42.99 5.42
C VAL A 10 20.29 43.62 6.74
N LYS A 11 21.19 44.40 7.33
CA LYS A 11 20.91 45.20 8.53
C LYS A 11 21.54 46.57 8.36
N ASP A 12 20.80 47.62 8.72
CA ASP A 12 21.25 49.02 8.64
C ASP A 12 21.81 49.42 7.25
N ASN A 13 21.14 49.00 6.17
CA ASN A 13 21.56 49.18 4.77
C ASN A 13 22.92 48.55 4.39
N VAL A 14 23.47 47.68 5.23
CA VAL A 14 24.66 46.89 4.94
C VAL A 14 24.24 45.45 4.68
N ALA A 15 24.54 44.95 3.47
CA ALA A 15 24.37 43.55 3.12
C ALA A 15 25.62 42.77 3.55
N THR A 16 25.46 41.81 4.45
CA THR A 16 26.51 40.88 4.85
C THR A 16 26.23 39.53 4.22
N ILE A 17 27.20 39.01 3.46
CA ILE A 17 27.14 37.66 2.89
C ILE A 17 28.03 36.76 3.74
N GLY A 18 27.43 35.72 4.32
CA GLY A 18 28.11 34.68 5.06
C GLY A 18 28.28 33.43 4.21
N TYR A 19 29.48 32.88 4.18
CA TYR A 19 29.74 31.55 3.61
C TYR A 19 29.55 30.49 4.70
N LEU A 20 28.69 29.51 4.43
CA LEU A 20 28.40 28.40 5.33
C LEU A 20 29.00 27.13 4.73
N THR A 21 29.83 26.47 5.53
CA THR A 21 30.35 25.12 5.24
C THR A 21 29.58 24.10 6.08
N ASN A 22 29.52 22.85 5.62
CA ASN A 22 28.89 21.74 6.34
C ASN A 22 27.37 21.86 6.54
N LEU A 23 26.66 22.36 5.53
CA LEU A 23 25.19 22.39 5.54
C LEU A 23 24.62 20.96 5.52
N PHE A 24 23.66 20.73 6.42
CA PHE A 24 22.93 19.48 6.59
C PHE A 24 21.43 19.76 6.46
N LEU A 25 20.67 18.87 5.82
CA LEU A 25 19.24 19.01 5.50
C LEU A 25 18.92 20.21 4.59
N THR A 26 19.73 20.44 3.55
CA THR A 26 19.39 21.45 2.54
C THR A 26 18.20 20.97 1.69
N PRO A 27 17.40 21.87 1.09
CA PRO A 27 16.30 21.48 0.19
C PRO A 27 16.73 20.60 -0.99
N GLU A 28 17.99 20.69 -1.41
CA GLU A 28 18.58 19.82 -2.44
C GLU A 28 18.97 18.44 -1.93
N GLN A 29 19.21 18.29 -0.63
CA GLN A 29 19.42 16.99 -0.01
C GLN A 29 18.07 16.28 0.13
N LYS A 30 17.78 15.39 -0.82
CA LYS A 30 16.69 14.43 -0.65
C LYS A 30 16.96 13.62 0.61
N LEU A 31 16.09 13.77 1.59
CA LEU A 31 16.14 13.01 2.83
C LEU A 31 15.87 11.55 2.45
N TYR A 32 16.92 10.71 2.48
CA TYR A 32 16.82 9.36 1.91
C TYR A 32 16.08 8.40 2.85
N LYS A 33 16.37 8.41 4.16
CA LYS A 33 15.74 7.53 5.17
C LYS A 33 15.82 8.17 6.57
N VAL A 34 14.75 8.10 7.37
CA VAL A 34 14.69 8.52 8.79
C VAL A 34 14.21 7.36 9.63
N ALA A 35 14.95 7.00 10.67
CA ALA A 35 14.49 6.07 11.69
C ALA A 35 14.32 6.81 13.02
N PHE A 36 13.13 6.71 13.60
CA PHE A 36 12.79 7.26 14.91
C PHE A 36 12.57 6.11 15.90
N PHE A 37 13.43 6.04 16.92
CA PHE A 37 13.38 5.03 17.97
C PHE A 37 12.71 5.64 19.19
N SER A 38 11.51 5.14 19.52
CA SER A 38 10.74 5.57 20.69
C SER A 38 10.79 4.49 21.76
N GLU A 39 11.21 4.83 22.97
CA GLU A 39 11.19 3.89 24.09
C GLU A 39 9.75 3.73 24.61
N LYS A 40 9.18 2.52 24.49
CA LYS A 40 7.83 2.19 24.99
C LYS A 40 7.76 2.17 26.51
N THR A 41 8.84 1.75 27.15
CA THR A 41 8.93 1.66 28.62
C THR A 41 10.37 1.82 29.04
N ARG A 42 10.62 2.77 29.95
CA ARG A 42 11.96 3.04 30.45
C ARG A 42 12.46 1.86 31.29
N MET A 43 13.42 1.12 30.76
CA MET A 43 14.03 -0.02 31.47
C MET A 43 15.37 0.39 32.10
N SER A 44 15.71 -0.21 33.24
CA SER A 44 16.99 0.00 33.92
C SER A 44 18.20 -0.55 33.13
N THR A 45 17.94 -1.45 32.19
CA THR A 45 18.92 -2.04 31.29
C THR A 45 18.46 -1.89 29.85
N LEU A 46 19.38 -1.59 28.93
CA LEU A 46 19.09 -1.49 27.51
C LEU A 46 18.47 -2.80 26.99
N ASN A 47 17.25 -2.73 26.47
CA ASN A 47 16.54 -3.86 25.90
C ASN A 47 15.99 -3.47 24.53
N LYS A 48 16.42 -4.15 23.48
CA LYS A 48 15.96 -3.89 22.10
C LYS A 48 14.43 -3.97 21.94
N ASN A 49 13.77 -4.82 22.73
CA ASN A 49 12.31 -4.99 22.68
C ASN A 49 11.55 -3.87 23.41
N ALA A 50 12.25 -2.96 24.10
CA ALA A 50 11.65 -1.79 24.74
C ALA A 50 11.43 -0.63 23.76
N TYR A 51 11.87 -0.74 22.51
CA TYR A 51 11.78 0.31 21.51
C TYR A 51 10.74 0.00 20.44
N GLU A 52 9.96 1.01 20.08
CA GLU A 52 9.26 1.11 18.80
C GLU A 52 10.13 1.83 17.80
N VAL A 53 10.12 1.40 16.54
CA VAL A 53 10.91 2.05 15.51
C VAL A 53 9.98 2.45 14.37
N PHE A 54 9.89 3.75 14.12
CA PHE A 54 9.21 4.31 12.97
C PHE A 54 10.25 4.60 11.91
N LEU A 55 10.14 3.94 10.76
CA LEU A 55 11.06 4.13 9.65
C LEU A 55 10.31 4.80 8.51
N PHE A 56 10.75 5.99 8.16
CA PHE A 56 10.31 6.70 6.97
C PHE A 56 11.39 6.58 5.90
N ASP A 57 10.98 6.20 4.69
CA ASP A 57 11.90 5.95 3.59
C ASP A 57 11.21 6.33 2.29
N ASN A 58 11.68 7.42 1.68
CA ASN A 58 11.10 7.98 0.46
C ASN A 58 11.27 7.05 -0.76
N ASN A 59 12.19 6.10 -0.69
CA ASN A 59 12.39 5.10 -1.73
C ASN A 59 11.62 3.80 -1.43
N LEU A 60 10.86 3.73 -0.33
CA LEU A 60 10.06 2.55 -0.01
C LEU A 60 8.81 2.51 -0.90
N THR A 61 9.03 2.17 -2.16
CA THR A 61 7.99 1.94 -3.16
C THR A 61 7.91 0.45 -3.47
N SER A 62 6.77 -0.03 -3.96
CA SER A 62 6.58 -1.41 -4.46
C SER A 62 7.65 -1.84 -5.48
N LYS A 63 8.27 -0.87 -6.17
CA LYS A 63 9.30 -1.07 -7.19
C LYS A 63 10.72 -1.24 -6.62
N ASP A 64 10.96 -0.81 -5.39
CA ASP A 64 12.29 -0.82 -4.75
C ASP A 64 12.46 -1.97 -3.73
N ASP A 65 11.48 -2.88 -3.65
CA ASP A 65 11.49 -4.07 -2.79
C ASP A 65 12.43 -5.18 -3.29
N SER A 66 13.61 -4.78 -3.76
CA SER A 66 14.72 -5.68 -3.99
C SER A 66 15.19 -6.26 -2.64
N GLY A 67 15.69 -7.50 -2.63
CA GLY A 67 16.21 -8.15 -1.40
C GLY A 67 17.26 -7.34 -0.63
N ALA A 68 17.85 -6.30 -1.23
CA ALA A 68 18.73 -5.34 -0.57
C ALA A 68 18.01 -4.50 0.51
N ALA A 69 16.74 -4.12 0.27
CA ALA A 69 15.92 -3.38 1.23
C ALA A 69 15.58 -4.27 2.45
N ALA A 70 15.16 -5.51 2.20
CA ALA A 70 14.94 -6.51 3.25
C ALA A 70 16.21 -6.79 4.08
N TYR A 71 17.38 -6.90 3.44
CA TYR A 71 18.66 -7.00 4.14
C TYR A 71 18.92 -5.77 5.02
N PHE A 72 18.72 -4.56 4.49
CA PHE A 72 18.99 -3.34 5.24
C PHE A 72 18.11 -3.20 6.49
N TYR A 73 16.79 -3.43 6.38
CA TYR A 73 15.90 -3.26 7.53
C TYR A 73 16.01 -4.39 8.55
N LYS A 74 16.12 -5.64 8.09
CA LYS A 74 16.09 -6.82 8.97
C LYS A 74 17.47 -7.25 9.43
N ALA A 75 18.43 -7.38 8.50
CA ALA A 75 19.75 -7.90 8.83
C ALA A 75 20.72 -6.80 9.32
N PHE A 76 20.66 -5.59 8.74
CA PHE A 76 21.53 -4.48 9.14
C PHE A 76 20.96 -3.70 10.33
N LEU A 77 19.72 -3.21 10.26
CA LEU A 77 19.09 -2.46 11.37
C LEU A 77 18.49 -3.35 12.47
N GLY A 78 18.34 -4.66 12.24
CA GLY A 78 17.79 -5.59 13.23
C GLY A 78 16.31 -5.39 13.52
N LEU A 79 15.57 -4.73 12.63
CA LEU A 79 14.14 -4.44 12.82
C LEU A 79 13.28 -5.64 12.46
N SER A 80 12.15 -5.76 13.15
CA SER A 80 11.07 -6.68 12.82
C SER A 80 9.82 -5.89 12.46
N ILE A 81 9.02 -6.48 11.59
CA ILE A 81 7.71 -5.96 11.19
C ILE A 81 6.83 -5.88 12.44
N SER A 82 6.12 -4.77 12.63
CA SER A 82 5.17 -4.66 13.73
C SER A 82 4.01 -5.65 13.53
N ALA A 83 3.46 -6.14 14.64
CA ALA A 83 2.24 -6.96 14.61
C ALA A 83 1.03 -6.21 14.00
N ASP A 84 1.13 -4.88 13.85
CA ASP A 84 0.12 -4.06 13.22
C ASP A 84 0.14 -4.16 11.69
N SER A 85 1.16 -4.73 11.03
CA SER A 85 1.16 -4.93 9.58
C SER A 85 -0.03 -5.77 9.09
N SER A 86 -0.44 -6.79 9.85
CA SER A 86 -1.63 -7.58 9.50
C SER A 86 -2.92 -6.78 9.65
N ARG A 87 -2.94 -5.83 10.61
CA ARG A 87 -4.05 -4.89 10.80
C ARG A 87 -4.07 -3.84 9.71
N LEU A 88 -2.93 -3.27 9.32
CA LEU A 88 -2.82 -2.32 8.22
C LEU A 88 -3.25 -2.95 6.89
N THR A 89 -2.83 -4.19 6.62
CA THR A 89 -3.29 -4.93 5.43
C THR A 89 -4.80 -5.13 5.44
N ARG A 90 -5.37 -5.42 6.61
CA ARG A 90 -6.83 -5.51 6.76
C ARG A 90 -7.52 -4.17 6.56
N SER A 91 -7.04 -3.09 7.20
CA SER A 91 -7.58 -1.73 7.05
C SER A 91 -7.55 -1.30 5.59
N PHE A 92 -6.41 -1.47 4.92
CA PHE A 92 -6.25 -1.20 3.50
C PHE A 92 -7.28 -1.95 2.64
N TYR A 93 -7.45 -3.25 2.88
CA TYR A 93 -8.45 -4.04 2.16
C TYR A 93 -9.88 -3.53 2.40
N GLU A 94 -10.26 -3.32 3.65
CA GLU A 94 -11.62 -2.89 4.02
C GLU A 94 -11.94 -1.47 3.48
N ILE A 95 -11.03 -0.51 3.67
CA ILE A 95 -11.18 0.87 3.19
C ILE A 95 -11.23 0.92 1.66
N THR A 96 -10.37 0.17 0.98
CA THR A 96 -10.36 0.14 -0.49
C THR A 96 -11.62 -0.56 -1.04
N GLU A 97 -12.08 -1.64 -0.41
CA GLU A 97 -13.34 -2.30 -0.76
C GLU A 97 -14.53 -1.36 -0.59
N ASP A 98 -14.58 -0.59 0.51
CA ASP A 98 -15.62 0.41 0.75
C ASP A 98 -15.61 1.51 -0.30
N TYR A 99 -14.43 2.02 -0.68
CA TYR A 99 -14.30 2.99 -1.77
C TYR A 99 -14.85 2.43 -3.07
N ILE A 100 -14.36 1.26 -3.51
CA ILE A 100 -14.80 0.60 -4.75
C ILE A 100 -16.32 0.41 -4.76
N ASN A 101 -16.91 0.01 -3.63
CA ASN A 101 -18.34 -0.17 -3.51
C ASN A 101 -19.15 1.13 -3.64
N ALA A 102 -18.58 2.27 -3.24
CA ALA A 102 -19.23 3.56 -3.23
C ALA A 102 -19.08 4.35 -4.55
N THR A 103 -17.93 4.24 -5.23
CA THR A 103 -17.57 5.09 -6.38
C THR A 103 -17.50 4.37 -7.72
N SER A 104 -17.70 3.05 -7.77
CA SER A 104 -17.80 2.33 -9.05
C SER A 104 -19.05 2.76 -9.83
N SER A 105 -18.84 3.14 -11.08
CA SER A 105 -19.86 3.62 -12.01
C SER A 105 -20.66 2.49 -12.66
N SER A 106 -20.08 1.29 -12.75
CA SER A 106 -20.72 0.09 -13.28
C SER A 106 -20.42 -1.13 -12.40
N LEU A 107 -21.21 -2.20 -12.56
CA LEU A 107 -20.93 -3.47 -11.87
C LEU A 107 -19.63 -4.11 -12.37
N GLU A 108 -19.34 -3.97 -13.67
CA GLU A 108 -18.14 -4.51 -14.29
C GLU A 108 -16.89 -3.86 -13.67
N GLU A 109 -16.87 -2.53 -13.60
CA GLU A 109 -15.80 -1.78 -12.94
C GLU A 109 -15.61 -2.24 -11.48
N ARG A 110 -16.72 -2.42 -10.75
CA ARG A 110 -16.68 -2.89 -9.36
C ARG A 110 -16.05 -4.28 -9.25
N ILE A 111 -16.42 -5.19 -10.15
CA ILE A 111 -15.89 -6.56 -10.18
C ILE A 111 -14.40 -6.56 -10.50
N ASP A 112 -13.99 -5.77 -11.48
CA ASP A 112 -12.60 -5.67 -11.93
C ASP A 112 -11.70 -5.09 -10.84
N LEU A 113 -12.08 -3.94 -10.26
CA LEU A 113 -11.33 -3.32 -9.16
C LEU A 113 -11.27 -4.21 -7.92
N SER A 114 -12.37 -4.88 -7.56
CA SER A 114 -12.39 -5.82 -6.43
C SER A 114 -11.49 -7.01 -6.67
N SER A 115 -11.42 -7.50 -7.91
CA SER A 115 -10.54 -8.59 -8.31
C SER A 115 -9.08 -8.14 -8.31
N ALA A 116 -8.80 -6.96 -8.85
CA ALA A 116 -7.50 -6.31 -8.84
C ALA A 116 -6.97 -6.13 -7.41
N LEU A 117 -7.78 -5.64 -6.47
CA LEU A 117 -7.40 -5.49 -5.06
C LEU A 117 -6.94 -6.81 -4.43
N ARG A 118 -7.67 -7.90 -4.69
CA ARG A 118 -7.32 -9.23 -4.18
C ARG A 118 -6.03 -9.74 -4.80
N ILE A 119 -5.87 -9.57 -6.11
CA ILE A 119 -4.65 -9.96 -6.83
C ILE A 119 -3.47 -9.14 -6.30
N TYR A 120 -3.64 -7.84 -6.13
CA TYR A 120 -2.63 -6.93 -5.64
C TYR A 120 -2.09 -7.36 -4.25
N ILE A 121 -2.98 -7.70 -3.32
CA ILE A 121 -2.59 -8.21 -2.01
C ILE A 121 -1.95 -9.61 -2.14
N LYS A 122 -2.48 -10.50 -2.96
CA LYS A 122 -1.95 -11.89 -3.04
C LYS A 122 -0.65 -12.02 -3.82
N ALA A 123 -0.45 -11.18 -4.83
CA ALA A 123 0.70 -11.25 -5.72
C ALA A 123 1.99 -11.04 -4.90
N GLY A 124 2.89 -12.01 -4.98
CA GLY A 124 4.15 -12.01 -4.23
C GLY A 124 5.24 -11.10 -4.81
N GLN A 125 4.91 -10.18 -5.72
CA GLN A 125 5.91 -9.35 -6.39
C GLN A 125 6.48 -8.25 -5.49
N SER A 126 5.69 -7.76 -4.52
CA SER A 126 6.14 -6.78 -3.52
C SER A 126 5.62 -7.16 -2.13
N GLU A 127 6.50 -7.10 -1.13
CA GLU A 127 6.19 -7.13 0.30
C GLU A 127 5.66 -5.77 0.79
N ILE A 128 5.86 -4.68 0.04
CA ILE A 128 5.31 -3.35 0.34
C ILE A 128 4.11 -3.08 -0.55
N ILE A 129 2.98 -2.69 0.05
CA ILE A 129 1.78 -2.28 -0.65
C ILE A 129 1.31 -0.92 -0.12
N GLY A 130 0.49 -0.23 -0.90
CA GLY A 130 -0.01 1.09 -0.50
C GLY A 130 -1.06 1.65 -1.45
N THR A 131 -1.66 2.76 -1.05
CA THR A 131 -2.75 3.41 -1.77
C THR A 131 -2.30 3.97 -3.12
N ASN A 132 -1.19 4.70 -3.16
CA ASN A 132 -0.66 5.29 -4.39
C ASN A 132 -0.36 4.23 -5.46
N ASP A 133 0.34 3.16 -5.06
CA ASP A 133 0.70 2.07 -5.97
C ASP A 133 -0.55 1.33 -6.49
N PHE A 134 -1.55 1.10 -5.65
CA PHE A 134 -2.81 0.52 -6.12
C PHE A 134 -3.55 1.44 -7.11
N ALA A 135 -3.65 2.74 -6.79
CA ALA A 135 -4.33 3.73 -7.61
C ALA A 135 -3.68 3.86 -9.00
N GLU A 136 -2.35 3.94 -9.04
CA GLU A 136 -1.59 4.09 -10.27
C GLU A 136 -1.73 2.90 -11.23
N ASN A 137 -1.76 1.69 -10.69
CA ASN A 137 -1.77 0.45 -11.48
C ASN A 137 -3.19 0.00 -11.88
N TYR A 138 -4.22 0.27 -11.06
CA TYR A 138 -5.54 -0.33 -11.25
C TYR A 138 -6.68 0.67 -11.40
N MET A 139 -6.50 1.94 -11.06
CA MET A 139 -7.56 2.95 -11.20
C MET A 139 -7.33 3.89 -12.40
N SER A 140 -8.44 4.37 -12.96
CA SER A 140 -8.43 5.44 -13.97
C SER A 140 -7.89 6.74 -13.37
N VAL A 141 -7.25 7.56 -14.19
CA VAL A 141 -6.56 8.78 -13.74
C VAL A 141 -7.49 9.72 -12.98
N GLU A 142 -8.77 9.78 -13.37
CA GLU A 142 -9.78 10.66 -12.80
C GLU A 142 -10.17 10.29 -11.36
N LYS A 143 -9.96 9.04 -10.94
CA LYS A 143 -10.35 8.53 -9.61
C LYS A 143 -9.19 8.43 -8.63
N ARG A 144 -7.94 8.59 -9.08
CA ARG A 144 -6.75 8.35 -8.25
C ARG A 144 -6.68 9.29 -7.06
N ASP A 145 -6.77 10.59 -7.33
CA ASP A 145 -6.63 11.61 -6.28
C ASP A 145 -7.77 11.48 -5.25
N ASP A 146 -9.00 11.23 -5.71
CA ASP A 146 -10.16 11.01 -4.86
C ASP A 146 -10.00 9.76 -3.96
N TYR A 147 -9.54 8.65 -4.52
CA TYR A 147 -9.24 7.44 -3.76
C TYR A 147 -8.13 7.65 -2.72
N ILE A 148 -7.04 8.32 -3.11
CA ILE A 148 -5.92 8.60 -2.22
C ILE A 148 -6.39 9.46 -1.04
N MET A 149 -7.11 10.56 -1.31
CA MET A 149 -7.68 11.41 -0.25
C MET A 149 -8.66 10.65 0.64
N PHE A 150 -9.53 9.82 0.07
CA PHE A 150 -10.47 9.00 0.83
C PHE A 150 -9.74 8.06 1.81
N CYS A 151 -8.65 7.45 1.36
CA CYS A 151 -7.85 6.58 2.21
C CYS A 151 -7.09 7.36 3.29
N GLU A 152 -6.49 8.50 2.94
CA GLU A 152 -5.77 9.35 3.89
C GLU A 152 -6.68 9.87 5.02
N GLU A 153 -7.93 10.21 4.72
CA GLU A 153 -8.91 10.64 5.72
C GLU A 153 -9.29 9.50 6.67
N LYS A 154 -9.37 8.25 6.17
CA LYS A 154 -9.78 7.08 6.95
C LYS A 154 -8.64 6.50 7.78
N ASP A 155 -7.47 6.35 7.17
CA ASP A 155 -6.27 5.83 7.80
C ASP A 155 -5.03 6.31 7.03
N PRO A 156 -4.33 7.35 7.48
CA PRO A 156 -3.15 7.85 6.77
C PRO A 156 -1.97 6.86 6.77
N VAL A 157 -1.99 5.85 7.64
CA VAL A 157 -0.91 4.88 7.81
C VAL A 157 -0.94 3.79 6.73
N ILE A 158 -2.06 3.63 5.99
CA ILE A 158 -2.16 2.67 4.88
C ILE A 158 -1.59 3.20 3.55
N SER A 159 -0.97 4.38 3.54
CA SER A 159 -0.34 4.98 2.35
C SER A 159 0.83 4.16 1.78
N SER A 160 1.64 3.56 2.66
CA SER A 160 2.67 2.56 2.31
C SER A 160 3.04 1.74 3.54
N PHE A 161 2.92 0.42 3.45
CA PHE A 161 3.21 -0.46 4.57
C PHE A 161 3.61 -1.86 4.11
N LYS A 162 4.24 -2.59 5.02
CA LYS A 162 4.58 -3.99 4.78
C LYS A 162 3.35 -4.88 4.88
N LYS A 163 3.10 -5.60 3.80
CA LYS A 163 2.00 -6.54 3.62
C LYS A 163 2.12 -7.74 4.57
N ASP A 164 0.99 -8.06 5.20
CA ASP A 164 0.77 -9.27 5.97
C ASP A 164 -0.72 -9.66 5.86
N ASP A 165 -1.01 -10.69 5.08
CA ASP A 165 -2.39 -11.10 4.78
C ASP A 165 -2.99 -12.04 5.84
N THR A 166 -2.28 -12.34 6.94
CA THR A 166 -2.71 -13.35 7.94
C THR A 166 -4.14 -13.14 8.46
N LEU A 167 -4.57 -11.90 8.67
CA LEU A 167 -5.91 -11.57 9.16
C LEU A 167 -7.02 -11.61 8.10
N ILE A 168 -6.67 -11.50 6.81
CA ILE A 168 -7.65 -11.45 5.70
C ILE A 168 -7.52 -12.63 4.74
N LYS A 169 -6.59 -13.55 4.99
CA LYS A 169 -6.29 -14.70 4.14
C LYS A 169 -7.53 -15.47 3.69
N ASN A 170 -8.48 -15.69 4.61
CA ASN A 170 -9.74 -16.37 4.31
C ASN A 170 -10.70 -15.53 3.45
N ARG A 171 -10.69 -14.20 3.59
CA ARG A 171 -11.54 -13.28 2.79
C ARG A 171 -11.05 -13.15 1.36
N ILE A 172 -9.73 -13.09 1.16
CA ILE A 172 -9.11 -12.95 -0.17
C ILE A 172 -8.84 -14.30 -0.87
N LYS A 173 -9.11 -15.43 -0.19
CA LYS A 173 -8.86 -16.77 -0.74
C LYS A 173 -9.66 -17.02 -2.02
N ASN A 174 -10.95 -16.71 -1.97
CA ASN A 174 -11.92 -17.02 -3.01
C ASN A 174 -12.66 -15.76 -3.46
N SER A 175 -12.90 -15.67 -4.75
CA SER A 175 -13.88 -14.76 -5.35
C SER A 175 -15.25 -15.42 -5.41
N THR A 176 -16.29 -14.60 -5.37
CA THR A 176 -17.68 -15.06 -5.41
C THR A 176 -18.51 -14.12 -6.25
N PHE A 177 -19.07 -14.64 -7.33
CA PHE A 177 -20.19 -14.00 -8.01
C PHE A 177 -21.48 -14.39 -7.31
N LYS A 178 -22.25 -13.39 -6.87
CA LYS A 178 -23.58 -13.56 -6.27
C LYS A 178 -24.62 -13.07 -7.27
N PHE A 179 -25.57 -13.93 -7.61
CA PHE A 179 -26.66 -13.61 -8.51
C PHE A 179 -27.93 -13.29 -7.71
N SER A 180 -28.88 -12.58 -8.32
CA SER A 180 -30.13 -12.14 -7.68
C SER A 180 -31.05 -13.29 -7.26
N ASN A 181 -30.84 -14.48 -7.82
CA ASN A 181 -31.59 -15.70 -7.52
C ASN A 181 -30.84 -16.62 -6.54
N GLU A 182 -29.94 -16.08 -5.72
CA GLU A 182 -29.14 -16.79 -4.72
C GLU A 182 -28.12 -17.80 -5.26
N VAL A 183 -28.01 -17.96 -6.59
CA VAL A 183 -26.91 -18.72 -7.20
C VAL A 183 -25.59 -18.03 -6.85
N LYS A 184 -24.56 -18.85 -6.59
CA LYS A 184 -23.21 -18.38 -6.28
C LYS A 184 -22.20 -19.16 -7.10
N ILE A 185 -21.31 -18.45 -7.78
CA ILE A 185 -20.13 -19.05 -8.40
C ILE A 185 -18.93 -18.67 -7.54
N ILE A 186 -18.33 -19.65 -6.88
CA ILE A 186 -17.17 -19.47 -6.01
C ILE A 186 -15.95 -20.03 -6.75
N TYR A 187 -14.92 -19.21 -6.89
CA TYR A 187 -13.69 -19.61 -7.58
C TYR A 187 -12.45 -19.07 -6.86
N PRO A 188 -11.31 -19.77 -6.92
CA PRO A 188 -10.09 -19.30 -6.28
C PRO A 188 -9.58 -18.05 -7.00
N SER A 189 -9.15 -17.04 -6.24
CA SER A 189 -8.47 -15.86 -6.81
C SER A 189 -7.01 -16.27 -7.08
N ILE A 190 -6.69 -16.75 -8.29
CA ILE A 190 -5.34 -17.24 -8.66
C ILE A 190 -4.66 -16.21 -9.56
N ASP A 191 -3.44 -15.82 -9.18
CA ASP A 191 -2.38 -15.18 -9.98
C ASP A 191 -2.82 -14.46 -11.27
N GLY A 192 -3.63 -13.41 -11.13
CA GLY A 192 -3.99 -12.54 -12.25
C GLY A 192 -4.97 -13.11 -13.28
N ASN A 193 -5.34 -14.39 -13.19
CA ASN A 193 -6.29 -15.03 -14.11
C ASN A 193 -7.61 -15.33 -13.39
N THR A 194 -8.67 -14.63 -13.79
CA THR A 194 -10.03 -14.94 -13.39
C THR A 194 -10.54 -16.13 -14.20
N PRO A 195 -10.84 -17.29 -13.59
CA PRO A 195 -11.39 -18.44 -14.32
C PRO A 195 -12.83 -18.22 -14.78
N CYS A 196 -13.45 -17.10 -14.42
CA CYS A 196 -14.81 -16.73 -14.75
C CYS A 196 -14.85 -15.29 -15.25
N GLU A 197 -15.55 -15.07 -16.37
CA GLU A 197 -15.73 -13.78 -17.03
C GLU A 197 -17.22 -13.56 -17.29
N ILE A 198 -17.73 -12.35 -17.07
CA ILE A 198 -19.11 -11.99 -17.45
C ILE A 198 -19.06 -11.49 -18.89
N ILE A 199 -19.73 -12.22 -19.81
CA ILE A 199 -19.74 -11.89 -21.25
C ILE A 199 -20.86 -10.91 -21.57
N GLU A 200 -22.02 -11.11 -20.96
CA GLU A 200 -23.21 -10.34 -21.23
C GLU A 200 -24.11 -10.32 -20.01
N ARG A 201 -24.83 -9.22 -19.84
CA ARG A 201 -25.88 -9.09 -18.83
C ARG A 201 -27.04 -8.28 -19.40
N ASP A 202 -28.24 -8.82 -19.26
CA ASP A 202 -29.50 -8.12 -19.50
C ASP A 202 -30.36 -8.08 -18.20
N ASP A 203 -31.58 -7.58 -18.30
CA ASP A 203 -32.50 -7.45 -17.15
C ASP A 203 -32.93 -8.80 -16.54
N LYS A 204 -32.74 -9.91 -17.25
CA LYS A 204 -33.21 -11.25 -16.90
C LYS A 204 -32.07 -12.26 -16.71
N TYR A 205 -30.98 -12.12 -17.44
CA TYR A 205 -29.92 -13.12 -17.54
C TYR A 205 -28.52 -12.50 -17.43
N THR A 206 -27.61 -13.28 -16.86
CA THR A 206 -26.17 -13.03 -16.89
C THR A 206 -25.48 -14.22 -17.54
N THR A 207 -24.74 -13.99 -18.61
CA THR A 207 -23.92 -15.00 -19.28
C THR A 207 -22.51 -14.97 -18.71
N VAL A 208 -22.10 -16.08 -18.09
CA VAL A 208 -20.76 -16.24 -17.52
C VAL A 208 -20.00 -17.29 -18.33
N LYS A 209 -18.79 -16.95 -18.76
CA LYS A 209 -17.85 -17.87 -19.40
C LYS A 209 -16.85 -18.37 -18.36
N ILE A 210 -16.76 -19.70 -18.23
CA ILE A 210 -15.84 -20.37 -17.31
C ILE A 210 -14.71 -20.98 -18.14
N ASN A 211 -13.45 -20.65 -17.82
CA ASN A 211 -12.29 -21.29 -18.41
C ASN A 211 -12.04 -22.66 -17.74
N GLY A 212 -12.79 -23.66 -18.19
CA GLY A 212 -12.74 -25.02 -17.67
C GLY A 212 -13.86 -25.87 -18.26
N TYR A 213 -13.93 -27.14 -17.85
CA TYR A 213 -14.99 -28.07 -18.25
C TYR A 213 -15.62 -28.70 -17.01
N LEU A 214 -16.91 -29.03 -17.12
CA LEU A 214 -17.67 -29.66 -16.04
C LEU A 214 -17.19 -31.11 -15.86
N ILE A 215 -16.81 -31.47 -14.64
CA ILE A 215 -16.33 -32.82 -14.28
C ILE A 215 -17.34 -33.63 -13.45
N GLY A 216 -18.45 -33.04 -13.02
CA GLY A 216 -19.50 -33.69 -12.23
C GLY A 216 -20.58 -32.71 -11.78
N ASN A 217 -21.69 -33.25 -11.25
CA ASN A 217 -22.78 -32.53 -10.58
C ASN A 217 -22.88 -32.96 -9.13
#